data_AF-E9I2A8-F1
#
_entry.id   AF-E9I2A8-F1
#
_cell.length_a   1.000
_cell.length_b   1.000
_cell.length_c   1.000
_cell.angle_alpha   90.00
_cell.angle_beta   90.00
_cell.angle_gamma   90.00
#
_symmetry.space_group_name_H-M   'P 1'
#
loop_
_entity.id
_entity.type
_entity.pdbx_description
1 polymer ?
#
loop_
_entity_poly.entity_id
_entity_poly.type
_entity_poly.pdbx_seq_one_letter_code
_entity_poly.pdbx_strand_id
1 'polypeptide(L)' 'MQGLSLKSLKKHPSLIPLFVSLGVGVAMAAMYTLRLATQNPDVTWDRKNNPEPWQKYAEKQYKVYSPAGFKPSQAPKYEE' A
#
# COMPACT_ATOMS: atom_id res chain seq x y z
N MET A 1 25.52 8.71 -18.25
CA MET A 1 24.18 8.76 -18.85
C MET A 1 23.76 10.23 -19.02
N GLN A 2 23.73 10.76 -20.25
CA GLN A 2 23.11 12.07 -20.49
C GLN A 2 21.60 11.95 -20.22
N GLY A 3 20.99 12.96 -19.60
CA GLY A 3 19.55 12.97 -19.29
C GLY A 3 19.14 12.58 -17.85
N LEU A 4 19.99 11.90 -17.08
CA LEU A 4 19.68 11.48 -15.69
C LEU A 4 20.25 12.39 -14.60
N SER A 5 21.02 13.43 -14.96
CA SER A 5 21.58 14.37 -13.98
C SER A 5 20.69 15.61 -13.84
N LEU A 6 20.66 16.19 -12.64
CA LEU A 6 19.95 17.44 -12.36
C LEU A 6 20.42 18.60 -13.25
N LYS A 7 21.69 18.59 -13.68
CA LYS A 7 22.23 19.56 -14.65
C LYS A 7 21.64 19.37 -16.05
N SER A 8 21.37 18.13 -16.47
CA SER A 8 20.76 17.82 -17.77
C SER A 8 19.28 18.21 -17.81
N LEU A 9 18.58 18.08 -16.68
CA LEU A 9 17.16 18.43 -16.57
C LEU A 9 16.91 19.94 -16.64
N LYS A 10 17.81 20.75 -16.07
CA LYS A 10 17.78 22.22 -16.21
C LYS A 10 18.05 22.70 -17.64
N LYS A 11 18.82 21.94 -18.42
CA LYS A 11 19.14 22.27 -19.81
C LYS A 11 17.99 21.96 -20.77
N HIS A 12 17.12 21.01 -20.42
CA HIS A 12 15.97 20.58 -21.22
C HIS A 12 14.69 20.57 -20.38
N PRO A 13 14.04 21.74 -20.20
CA PRO A 13 12.85 21.86 -19.33
C PRO A 13 11.65 21.04 -19.83
N SER A 14 11.60 20.67 -21.11
CA SER A 14 10.58 19.80 -21.68
C SER A 14 10.56 18.39 -21.09
N LEU A 15 11.64 17.94 -20.44
CA LEU A 15 11.71 16.63 -19.79
C LEU A 15 11.05 16.62 -18.40
N ILE A 16 10.85 17.78 -17.78
CA ILE A 16 10.23 17.91 -16.45
C ILE A 16 8.83 17.26 -16.39
N PRO A 17 7.86 17.58 -17.28
CA PRO A 17 6.52 16.98 -17.23
C PRO A 17 6.55 15.45 -17.40
N LEU A 18 7.47 14.94 -18.22
CA LEU A 18 7.66 13.49 -18.38
C LEU A 18 8.09 12.83 -17.06
N PHE A 19 9.14 13.35 -16.42
CA PHE A 19 9.60 12.80 -15.14
C PHE A 19 8.58 12.97 -14.01
N VAL A 20 7.77 14.03 -14.03
CA VAL A 20 6.68 14.20 -13.06
C VAL A 20 5.64 13.11 -13.23
N SER A 21 5.14 12.85 -14.45
CA SER A 21 4.16 11.77 -14.69
C SER A 21 4.70 10.39 -14.30
N LEU A 22 5.97 10.11 -14.63
CA LEU A 22 6.65 8.88 -14.25
C LEU A 22 6.79 8.76 -12.73
N GLY A 23 7.25 9.84 -12.08
CA GLY A 23 7.42 9.88 -10.63
C GLY A 23 6.11 9.66 -9.88
N VAL A 24 5.01 10.26 -10.36
CA VAL A 24 3.67 10.03 -9.83
C VAL A 24 3.27 8.56 -9.96
N GLY A 25 3.47 7.94 -11.14
CA GLY A 25 3.14 6.53 -11.36
C GLY A 25 3.92 5.59 -10.45
N VAL A 26 5.25 5.79 -10.33
CA VAL A 26 6.11 4.98 -9.46
C VAL A 26 5.75 5.17 -7.99
N ALA A 27 5.50 6.42 -7.56
CA ALA A 27 5.11 6.72 -6.19
C ALA A 27 3.77 6.06 -5.83
N MET A 28 2.76 6.14 -6.70
CA MET A 28 1.47 5.48 -6.48
C MET A 28 1.60 3.96 -6.42
N ALA A 29 2.39 3.37 -7.32
CA ALA A 29 2.63 1.92 -7.31
C ALA A 29 3.32 1.48 -6.00
N ALA A 30 4.37 2.18 -5.59
CA ALA A 30 5.08 1.89 -4.34
C ALA A 30 4.21 2.11 -3.09
N MET A 31 3.40 3.16 -3.08
CA MET A 31 2.45 3.41 -1.98
C MET A 31 1.43 2.27 -1.88
N TYR A 32 0.86 1.84 -3.00
CA TYR A 32 -0.15 0.79 -2.99
C TYR A 32 0.42 -0.57 -2.59
N THR A 33 1.62 -0.92 -3.07
CA THR A 33 2.30 -2.16 -2.65
C THR A 33 2.67 -2.14 -1.17
N LEU A 34 3.18 -1.02 -0.64
CA LEU A 34 3.47 -0.86 0.79
C LEU A 34 2.21 -0.98 1.64
N ARG A 35 1.10 -0.40 1.17
CA ARG A 35 -0.20 -0.53 1.81
C ARG A 35 -0.67 -1.98 1.83
N LEU A 36 -0.57 -2.70 0.72
CA LEU A 36 -0.91 -4.13 0.68
C LEU A 36 -0.01 -4.96 1.60
N ALA A 37 1.29 -4.66 1.64
CA ALA A 37 2.22 -5.39 2.50
C ALA A 37 1.88 -5.21 3.99
N THR A 38 1.46 -4.01 4.42
CA THR A 38 1.24 -3.70 5.84
C THR A 38 -0.19 -3.89 6.32
N GLN A 39 -1.18 -3.70 5.44
CA GLN A 39 -2.59 -3.67 5.79
C GLN A 39 -3.40 -4.88 5.29
N ASN A 40 -2.77 -5.91 4.72
CA ASN A 40 -3.48 -7.10 4.26
C ASN A 40 -3.70 -8.12 5.40
N PRO A 41 -4.92 -8.67 5.60
CA PRO A 41 -5.17 -9.71 6.60
C PRO A 41 -4.30 -10.97 6.44
N ASP A 42 -3.88 -11.30 5.22
CA ASP A 42 -3.07 -12.49 4.95
C ASP A 42 -1.58 -12.29 5.28
N VAL A 43 -1.16 -11.05 5.55
CA VAL A 43 0.25 -10.71 5.75
C VAL A 43 0.46 -10.19 7.17
N THR A 44 1.22 -10.94 7.98
CA THR A 44 1.57 -10.56 9.34
C THR A 44 3.08 -10.42 9.50
N TRP A 45 3.51 -9.21 9.89
CA TRP A 45 4.92 -8.90 10.20
C TRP A 45 5.28 -9.16 11.66
N ASP A 46 4.29 -9.16 12.56
CA ASP A 46 4.49 -9.39 13.99
C ASP A 46 4.37 -10.89 14.30
N ARG A 47 5.51 -11.52 14.57
CA ARG A 47 5.59 -12.95 14.89
C ARG A 47 5.61 -13.25 16.38
N LYS A 48 5.70 -12.23 17.25
CA LYS A 48 5.98 -12.44 18.68
C LYS A 48 4.90 -11.86 19.60
N ASN A 49 4.31 -10.72 19.26
CA ASN A 49 3.35 -10.04 20.15
C ASN A 49 1.89 -10.19 19.69
N ASN A 50 1.62 -11.08 18.71
CA ASN A 50 0.30 -11.27 18.15
C ASN A 50 -0.02 -12.78 18.05
N PRO A 51 -0.44 -13.42 19.16
CA PRO A 51 -0.69 -14.86 19.21
C PRO A 51 -1.84 -15.31 18.29
N GLU A 52 -2.78 -14.42 17.96
CA GLU A 52 -3.90 -14.71 17.04
C GLU A 52 -3.95 -13.75 15.83
N PRO A 53 -3.06 -13.92 14.83
CA PRO A 53 -2.96 -13.00 13.70
C PRO A 53 -4.24 -12.85 12.87
N TRP A 54 -5.02 -13.93 12.77
CA TRP A 54 -6.28 -13.97 12.04
C TRP A 54 -7.36 -13.05 12.65
N GLN A 55 -7.29 -12.72 13.95
CA GLN A 55 -8.27 -11.84 14.60
C GLN A 55 -8.01 -10.35 14.33
N LYS A 56 -6.83 -9.97 13.84
CA LYS A 56 -6.41 -8.55 13.71
C LYS A 56 -7.37 -7.69 12.88
N TYR A 57 -8.06 -8.29 11.91
CA TYR A 57 -9.03 -7.63 11.03
C TYR A 57 -10.48 -8.08 11.27
N ALA A 58 -10.79 -8.76 12.37
CA ALA A 58 -12.15 -9.24 12.66
C ALA A 58 -13.18 -8.08 12.70
N GLU A 59 -12.79 -6.96 13.29
CA GLU A 59 -13.61 -5.75 13.46
C GLU A 59 -13.15 -4.57 12.60
N LYS A 60 -12.23 -4.79 11.65
CA LYS A 60 -11.64 -3.71 10.84
C LYS A 60 -11.91 -3.92 9.36
N GLN A 61 -12.25 -2.84 8.66
CA GLN A 61 -12.42 -2.91 7.22
C GLN A 61 -11.05 -2.99 6.51
N TYR A 62 -10.75 -4.13 5.90
CA TYR A 62 -9.59 -4.26 5.02
C TYR A 62 -9.75 -3.47 3.72
N LYS A 63 -10.96 -3.44 3.13
CA LYS A 63 -11.16 -2.79 1.82
C LYS A 63 -11.11 -1.27 1.96
N VAL A 64 -10.32 -0.60 1.11
CA VAL A 64 -10.23 0.88 1.08
C VAL A 64 -11.60 1.51 0.79
N TYR A 65 -12.40 0.86 -0.06
CA TYR A 65 -13.75 1.29 -0.38
C TYR A 65 -14.70 0.09 -0.34
N SER A 66 -15.83 0.27 0.35
CA SER A 66 -16.92 -0.71 0.43
C SER A 66 -18.24 0.04 0.25
N PRO A 67 -18.93 -0.10 -0.90
CA PRO A 67 -20.19 0.60 -1.14
C PRO A 67 -21.34 0.10 -0.23
N ALA A 68 -21.21 -1.11 0.32
CA ALA A 68 -22.20 -1.70 1.23
C ALA A 68 -21.88 -1.43 2.72
N GLY A 69 -20.92 -0.56 3.03
CA GLY A 69 -20.45 -0.30 4.39
C GLY A 69 -19.52 -1.41 4.93
N PHE A 70 -19.12 -1.24 6.19
CA PHE A 70 -18.29 -2.22 6.90
C PHE A 70 -19.11 -3.48 7.21
N LYS A 71 -18.54 -4.64 6.92
CA LYS A 71 -19.07 -5.94 7.33
C LYS A 71 -18.02 -6.63 8.19
N PRO A 72 -18.37 -7.06 9.42
CA PRO A 72 -17.44 -7.79 10.28
C PRO A 72 -17.06 -9.14 9.65
N SER A 73 -15.96 -9.72 10.12
CA SER A 73 -15.53 -11.04 9.68
C SER A 73 -16.64 -12.07 9.88
N GLN A 74 -16.90 -12.87 8.84
CA GLN A 74 -17.88 -13.97 8.87
C GLN A 74 -17.29 -15.26 9.45
N ALA A 75 -16.00 -15.26 9.78
CA ALA A 75 -15.35 -16.43 10.36
C ALA A 75 -15.96 -16.79 11.72
N PRO A 76 -16.20 -18.08 12.01
CA PRO A 76 -16.67 -18.50 13.33
C PRO A 76 -15.65 -18.09 14.40
N LYS A 77 -16.14 -17.59 15.53
CA LYS A 77 -15.31 -17.31 16.70
C LYS A 77 -15.04 -18.65 17.39
N TYR A 78 -13.77 -19.00 17.54
CA TYR A 78 -13.36 -20.15 18.33
C TYR A 78 -13.18 -19.66 19.75
N GLU A 79 -13.94 -20.21 20.69
CA GLU A 79 -13.69 -20.03 22.12
C GLU A 79 -12.52 -20.95 22.50
N GLU A 80 -11.56 -20.46 23.29
CA GLU A 80 -10.51 -21.31 23.89
C GLU A 80 -11.09 -22.21 25.00
#